data_AF-A0A9W6Z4N1-F1
#
_entry.id   AF-A0A9W6Z4N1-F1
#
_cell.length_a   1.000
_cell.length_b   1.000
_cell.length_c   1.000
_cell.angle_alpha   90.00
_cell.angle_beta   90.00
_cell.angle_gamma   90.00
#
_symmetry.space_group_name_H-M   'P 1'
#
loop_
_entity.id
_entity.type
_entity.pdbx_description
1 polymer ?
#
loop_
_entity_poly.entity_id
_entity_poly.type
_entity_poly.pdbx_seq_one_letter_code
_entity_poly.pdbx_strand_id
1 'polypeptide(L)'
;MEIIPNSKSISVGSSELSVLQLETAVGAAIRYFDNAHGVVVPRSRFLPVKTCSDLLLVKSDLFQLQHGSLKIDQSRFGGAPLIKLGSHFKKVSDFQSRIPHMPKILELDHLTITGNVTLGKGVHLKGTVIIVCSDGQKIDIPNGSILENVVITGNLTILEH
;
A
#
# COMPACT_ATOMS: atom_id res chain seq x y z
N MET A 1 -28.13 11.47 13.26
CA MET A 1 -26.83 11.17 12.61
C MET A 1 -26.77 11.94 11.30
N GLU A 2 -25.62 12.51 10.96
CA GLU A 2 -25.44 13.21 9.69
C GLU A 2 -25.44 12.21 8.51
N ILE A 3 -26.11 12.58 7.42
CA ILE A 3 -26.14 11.79 6.17
C ILE A 3 -24.93 12.16 5.32
N ILE A 4 -24.25 11.15 4.79
CA ILE A 4 -23.14 11.29 3.85
C ILE A 4 -23.66 10.90 2.46
N PRO A 5 -23.91 11.88 1.55
CA PRO A 5 -24.33 11.60 0.19
C PRO A 5 -23.12 11.33 -0.72
N ASN A 6 -22.89 10.05 -1.06
CA ASN A 6 -21.81 9.64 -1.95
C ASN A 6 -22.31 9.42 -3.38
N SER A 7 -21.90 10.27 -4.32
CA SER A 7 -22.15 10.04 -5.76
C SER A 7 -21.32 8.87 -6.27
N LYS A 8 -21.96 7.92 -6.94
CA LYS A 8 -21.34 6.73 -7.52
C LYS A 8 -21.87 6.48 -8.93
N SER A 9 -21.11 5.75 -9.73
CA SER A 9 -21.57 5.19 -11.00
C SER A 9 -21.71 3.69 -10.84
N ILE A 10 -22.83 3.12 -11.31
CA ILE A 10 -23.04 1.68 -11.38
C ILE A 10 -23.21 1.25 -12.84
N SER A 11 -22.64 0.10 -13.20
CA SER A 11 -22.80 -0.47 -14.53
C SER A 11 -24.07 -1.32 -14.58
N VAL A 12 -24.97 -1.01 -15.51
CA VAL A 12 -26.21 -1.76 -15.77
C VAL A 12 -26.20 -2.18 -17.24
N GLY A 13 -25.83 -3.45 -17.49
CA GLY A 13 -25.55 -3.92 -18.85
C GLY A 13 -24.35 -3.18 -19.45
N SER A 14 -24.55 -2.51 -20.58
CA SER A 14 -23.55 -1.68 -21.27
C SER A 14 -23.59 -0.20 -20.91
N SER A 15 -24.49 0.22 -20.00
CA SER A 15 -24.67 1.63 -19.62
C SER A 15 -24.14 1.91 -18.22
N GLU A 16 -23.61 3.12 -17.99
CA GLU A 16 -23.32 3.63 -16.64
C GLU A 16 -24.45 4.53 -16.15
N LEU A 17 -24.95 4.25 -14.94
CA LEU A 17 -25.96 5.07 -14.28
C LEU A 17 -25.34 5.79 -13.08
N SER A 18 -25.50 7.11 -13.04
CA SER A 18 -25.15 7.92 -11.87
C SER A 18 -26.19 7.71 -10.76
N VAL A 19 -25.74 7.36 -9.57
CA VAL A 19 -26.56 7.11 -8.38
C VAL A 19 -26.02 7.85 -7.17
N LEU A 20 -26.88 8.08 -6.18
CA LEU A 20 -26.50 8.57 -4.86
C LEU A 20 -26.59 7.43 -3.85
N GLN A 21 -25.46 7.09 -3.23
CA GLN A 21 -25.35 6.16 -2.12
C GLN A 21 -25.38 6.97 -0.81
N LEU A 22 -26.44 6.78 -0.01
CA LEU A 22 -26.59 7.46 1.27
C LEU A 22 -26.00 6.60 2.38
N GLU A 23 -25.05 7.16 3.14
CA GLU A 23 -24.36 6.47 4.22
C GLU A 23 -24.47 7.25 5.54
N THR A 24 -24.21 6.55 6.65
CA THR A 24 -23.97 7.17 7.96
C THR A 24 -22.69 6.59 8.56
N ALA A 25 -22.04 7.34 9.45
CA ALA A 25 -20.84 6.88 10.15
C ALA A 25 -21.15 6.64 11.62
N VAL A 26 -20.79 5.45 12.13
CA VAL A 26 -21.01 5.09 13.55
C VAL A 26 -20.35 6.09 14.51
N GLY A 27 -19.19 6.64 14.16
CA GLY A 27 -18.48 7.62 14.98
C GLY A 27 -19.24 8.95 15.15
N ALA A 28 -20.10 9.33 14.20
CA ALA A 28 -20.91 10.54 14.31
C ALA A 28 -21.95 10.44 15.43
N ALA A 29 -22.24 9.22 15.91
CA ALA A 29 -23.18 8.98 16.99
C ALA A 29 -22.63 9.42 18.36
N ILE A 30 -21.32 9.68 18.50
CA ILE A 30 -20.67 10.03 19.77
C ILE A 30 -21.35 11.20 20.50
N ARG A 31 -21.91 12.17 19.76
CA ARG A 31 -22.61 13.34 20.30
C ARG A 31 -23.93 13.04 21.01
N TYR A 32 -24.47 11.83 20.85
CA TYR A 32 -25.75 11.41 21.44
C TYR A 32 -25.57 10.59 22.73
N PHE A 33 -24.35 10.43 23.23
CA PHE A 33 -24.06 9.70 24.46
C PHE A 33 -23.60 10.66 25.55
N ASP A 34 -24.24 10.59 26.73
CA ASP A 34 -23.81 11.35 27.90
C ASP A 34 -22.40 10.92 28.35
N ASN A 35 -21.57 11.89 28.74
CA ASN A 35 -20.17 11.69 29.17
C ASN A 35 -19.23 11.07 28.12
N ALA A 36 -19.58 11.13 26.83
CA ALA A 36 -18.70 10.67 25.76
C ALA A 36 -17.42 11.51 25.67
N HIS A 37 -16.27 10.85 25.55
CA HIS A 37 -14.96 11.49 25.38
C HIS A 37 -14.02 10.61 24.54
N GLY A 38 -13.00 11.24 23.96
CA GLY A 38 -11.98 10.56 23.17
C GLY A 38 -10.79 10.12 24.03
N VAL A 39 -10.16 9.00 23.65
CA VAL A 39 -8.89 8.54 24.22
C VAL A 39 -7.87 8.41 23.10
N VAL A 40 -6.74 9.11 23.24
CA VAL A 40 -5.63 8.97 22.29
C VAL A 40 -4.94 7.64 22.52
N VAL A 41 -4.75 6.87 21.45
CA VAL A 41 -4.10 5.56 21.48
C VAL A 41 -2.83 5.58 20.65
N PRO A 42 -1.84 4.71 20.96
CA PRO A 42 -0.65 4.59 20.12
C PRO A 42 -1.02 4.10 18.71
N ARG A 43 -0.20 4.48 17.72
CA ARG A 43 -0.39 4.10 16.31
C ARG A 43 -0.49 2.59 16.10
N SER A 44 0.11 1.78 16.97
CA SER A 44 0.04 0.32 16.95
C SER A 44 -1.39 -0.24 17.04
N ARG A 45 -2.37 0.53 17.51
CA ARG A 45 -3.80 0.14 17.52
C ARG A 45 -4.55 0.49 16.23
N PHE A 46 -3.90 1.13 15.27
CA PHE A 46 -4.52 1.56 14.02
C PHE A 46 -3.60 1.28 12.82
N LEU A 47 -3.75 0.07 12.28
CA LEU A 47 -3.05 -0.42 11.09
C LEU A 47 -4.06 -0.79 9.99
N PRO A 48 -4.72 0.19 9.36
CA PRO A 48 -5.70 -0.08 8.31
C PRO A 48 -5.01 -0.59 7.05
N VAL A 49 -5.60 -1.59 6.41
CA VAL A 49 -5.18 -2.07 5.09
C VAL A 49 -6.28 -1.73 4.09
N LYS A 50 -6.08 -0.65 3.32
CA LYS A 50 -7.07 -0.13 2.35
C LYS A 50 -6.56 -0.18 0.92
N THR A 51 -5.24 -0.15 0.75
CA THR A 51 -4.55 -0.13 -0.54
C THR A 51 -3.52 -1.23 -0.63
N CYS A 52 -3.04 -1.53 -1.84
CA CYS A 52 -1.92 -2.45 -2.02
C CYS A 52 -0.59 -1.91 -1.45
N SER A 53 -0.46 -0.59 -1.26
CA SER A 53 0.67 -0.01 -0.50
C SER A 53 0.64 -0.48 0.95
N ASP A 54 -0.54 -0.45 1.59
CA ASP A 54 -0.71 -0.96 2.95
C ASP A 54 -0.49 -2.49 2.98
N LEU A 55 -0.93 -3.20 1.94
CA LEU A 55 -0.74 -4.64 1.83
C LEU A 55 0.74 -5.04 1.75
N LEU A 56 1.55 -4.30 0.98
CA LEU A 56 3.01 -4.50 0.93
C LEU A 56 3.60 -4.30 2.33
N LEU A 57 3.22 -3.21 3.00
CA LEU A 57 3.68 -2.89 4.34
C LEU A 57 3.46 -4.05 5.32
N VAL A 58 2.22 -4.55 5.43
CA VAL A 58 1.86 -5.60 6.40
C VAL A 58 2.35 -7.00 6.03
N LYS A 59 2.69 -7.25 4.75
CA LYS A 59 3.22 -8.54 4.27
C LYS A 59 4.74 -8.61 4.26
N SER A 60 5.43 -7.49 4.41
CA SER A 60 6.90 -7.42 4.42
C SER A 60 7.50 -7.96 5.72
N ASP A 61 8.83 -7.98 5.78
CA ASP A 61 9.63 -8.30 6.98
C ASP A 61 9.52 -7.25 8.10
N LEU A 62 8.83 -6.13 7.87
CA LEU A 62 8.61 -5.08 8.88
C LEU A 62 7.71 -5.54 10.03
N PHE A 63 6.82 -6.51 9.79
CA PHE A 63 5.89 -7.01 10.78
C PHE A 63 6.05 -8.51 11.02
N GLN A 64 5.97 -8.91 12.28
CA GLN A 64 5.89 -10.29 12.71
C GLN A 64 4.46 -10.63 13.14
N LEU A 65 3.95 -11.78 12.70
CA LEU A 65 2.64 -12.28 13.10
C LEU A 65 2.77 -13.06 14.43
N GLN A 66 2.14 -12.56 15.48
CA GLN A 66 2.12 -13.18 16.80
C GLN A 66 0.66 -13.32 17.26
N HIS A 67 0.17 -14.56 17.35
CA HIS A 67 -1.20 -14.88 17.78
C HIS A 67 -2.29 -14.06 17.05
N GLY A 68 -2.18 -13.91 15.72
CA GLY A 68 -3.12 -13.14 14.91
C GLY A 68 -2.94 -11.62 14.97
N SER A 69 -1.94 -11.12 15.72
CA SER A 69 -1.59 -9.70 15.79
C SER A 69 -0.28 -9.42 15.05
N LEU A 70 -0.27 -8.34 14.26
CA LEU A 70 0.97 -7.85 13.64
C LEU A 70 1.72 -6.96 14.63
N LYS A 71 3.00 -7.28 14.87
CA LYS A 71 3.92 -6.50 15.71
C LYS A 71 5.04 -5.99 14.83
N ILE A 72 5.35 -4.70 14.94
CA ILE A 72 6.51 -4.13 14.23
C ILE A 72 7.78 -4.80 14.75
N ASP A 73 8.73 -5.08 13.87
CA ASP A 73 10.00 -5.67 14.25
C ASP A 73 10.75 -4.77 15.25
N GLN A 74 11.37 -5.36 16.26
CA GLN A 74 12.09 -4.62 17.31
C GLN A 74 13.36 -3.96 16.78
N SER A 75 13.94 -4.47 15.71
CA SER A 75 15.10 -3.84 15.06
C SER A 75 14.73 -2.65 14.19
N ARG A 76 13.42 -2.38 13.98
CA ARG A 76 12.98 -1.21 13.22
C ARG A 76 13.27 0.07 14.02
N PHE A 77 14.12 0.92 13.46
CA PHE A 77 14.25 2.29 13.93
C PHE A 77 13.12 3.17 13.37
N GLY A 78 12.44 3.91 14.24
CA GLY A 78 11.35 4.81 13.84
C GLY A 78 10.03 4.09 13.52
N GLY A 79 9.15 4.79 12.79
CA GLY A 79 7.83 4.28 12.41
C GLY A 79 7.85 3.44 11.14
N ALA A 80 6.65 3.02 10.72
CA ALA A 80 6.45 2.38 9.41
C ALA A 80 6.81 3.34 8.25
N PRO A 81 7.47 2.85 7.17
CA PRO A 81 7.82 3.67 6.01
C PRO A 81 6.59 4.20 5.27
N LEU A 82 6.80 5.29 4.52
CA LEU A 82 5.81 5.79 3.57
C LEU A 82 5.90 5.01 2.26
N ILE A 83 4.83 4.30 1.89
CA ILE A 83 4.78 3.52 0.64
C ILE A 83 3.69 4.08 -0.29
N LYS A 84 4.08 4.39 -1.53
CA LYS A 84 3.21 4.87 -2.59
C LYS A 84 3.38 4.02 -3.84
N LEU A 85 2.44 3.09 -4.05
CA LEU A 85 2.36 2.32 -5.29
C LEU A 85 1.38 2.98 -6.27
N GLY A 86 1.77 3.05 -7.54
CA GLY A 86 1.02 3.67 -8.62
C GLY A 86 -0.21 2.88 -9.08
N SER A 87 -0.86 3.36 -10.14
CA SER A 87 -2.11 2.80 -10.70
C SER A 87 -2.02 1.31 -11.05
N HIS A 88 -0.86 0.85 -11.52
CA HIS A 88 -0.59 -0.55 -11.88
C HIS A 88 -0.66 -1.54 -10.70
N PHE A 89 -0.74 -1.04 -9.47
CA PHE A 89 -0.82 -1.87 -8.26
C PHE A 89 -2.19 -1.74 -7.57
N LYS A 90 -3.16 -1.01 -8.16
CA LYS A 90 -4.47 -0.78 -7.52
C LYS A 90 -5.26 -2.05 -7.29
N LYS A 91 -5.25 -2.99 -8.25
CA LYS A 91 -5.89 -4.30 -8.10
C LYS A 91 -4.93 -5.27 -7.43
N VAL A 92 -5.47 -6.13 -6.56
CA VAL A 92 -4.67 -7.14 -5.85
C VAL A 92 -4.00 -8.12 -6.82
N SER A 93 -4.69 -8.50 -7.89
CA SER A 93 -4.12 -9.36 -8.95
C SER A 93 -2.88 -8.76 -9.60
N ASP A 94 -2.93 -7.46 -9.91
CA ASP A 94 -1.84 -6.75 -10.59
C ASP A 94 -0.68 -6.51 -9.62
N PHE A 95 -0.99 -6.23 -8.35
CA PHE A 95 0.01 -6.17 -7.29
C PHE A 95 0.75 -7.50 -7.13
N GLN A 96 0.03 -8.62 -7.07
CA GLN A 96 0.61 -9.95 -6.87
C GLN A 96 1.46 -10.41 -8.05
N SER A 97 1.04 -10.11 -9.29
CA SER A 97 1.82 -10.47 -10.48
C SER A 97 3.13 -9.68 -10.58
N ARG A 98 3.16 -8.46 -10.05
CA ARG A 98 4.32 -7.56 -10.07
C ARG A 98 5.25 -7.73 -8.89
N ILE A 99 4.71 -8.08 -7.73
CA ILE A 99 5.48 -8.31 -6.49
C ILE A 99 5.09 -9.69 -5.94
N PRO A 100 5.48 -10.78 -6.65
CA PRO A 100 5.18 -12.14 -6.20
C PRO A 100 5.94 -12.51 -4.92
N HIS A 101 7.07 -11.85 -4.67
CA HIS A 101 7.89 -12.00 -3.49
C HIS A 101 8.03 -10.66 -2.79
N MET A 102 7.63 -10.57 -1.52
CA MET A 102 7.72 -9.31 -0.78
C MET A 102 9.20 -8.90 -0.62
N PRO A 103 9.55 -7.63 -0.92
CA PRO A 103 10.89 -7.13 -0.66
C PRO A 103 11.13 -6.99 0.84
N LYS A 104 12.42 -6.99 1.22
CA LYS A 104 12.82 -6.57 2.56
C LYS A 104 12.81 -5.06 2.65
N ILE A 105 12.11 -4.52 3.65
CA ILE A 105 11.91 -3.07 3.82
C ILE A 105 12.21 -2.60 5.25
N LEU A 106 12.81 -3.45 6.08
CA LEU A 106 13.13 -3.12 7.48
C LEU A 106 13.90 -1.81 7.64
N GLU A 107 14.75 -1.46 6.67
CA GLU A 107 15.58 -0.24 6.63
C GLU A 107 15.03 0.83 5.66
N LEU A 108 13.81 0.66 5.14
CA LEU A 108 13.18 1.61 4.21
C LEU A 108 12.60 2.82 4.96
N ASP A 109 12.73 4.03 4.42
CA ASP A 109 12.03 5.22 4.91
C ASP A 109 10.86 5.61 3.99
N HIS A 110 11.13 5.62 2.68
CA HIS A 110 10.18 6.05 1.67
C HIS A 110 10.30 5.21 0.40
N LEU A 111 9.17 4.70 -0.10
CA LEU A 111 9.07 4.02 -1.38
C LEU A 111 8.01 4.67 -2.26
N THR A 112 8.40 5.06 -3.47
CA THR A 112 7.46 5.39 -4.55
C THR A 112 7.72 4.45 -5.73
N ILE A 113 6.70 3.76 -6.23
CA ILE A 113 6.78 3.00 -7.49
C ILE A 113 5.66 3.47 -8.41
N THR A 114 6.01 3.99 -9.58
CA THR A 114 5.06 4.41 -10.62
C THR A 114 5.34 3.71 -11.95
N GLY A 115 4.27 3.45 -12.71
CA GLY A 115 4.33 2.75 -14.00
C GLY A 115 4.45 1.23 -13.90
N ASN A 116 4.84 0.62 -15.01
CA ASN A 116 4.85 -0.82 -15.24
C ASN A 116 6.14 -1.48 -14.68
N VAL A 117 6.19 -1.62 -13.35
CA VAL A 117 7.35 -2.17 -12.64
C VAL A 117 7.06 -3.59 -12.13
N THR A 118 8.06 -4.46 -12.12
CA THR A 118 8.05 -5.76 -11.41
C THR A 118 9.25 -5.85 -10.46
N LEU A 119 9.09 -6.54 -9.33
CA LEU A 119 10.14 -6.80 -8.35
C LEU A 119 10.49 -8.29 -8.33
N GLY A 120 11.76 -8.58 -8.57
CA GLY A 120 12.32 -9.93 -8.45
C GLY A 120 12.33 -10.46 -7.01
N LYS A 121 12.70 -11.73 -6.89
CA LYS A 121 12.87 -12.42 -5.61
C LYS A 121 14.06 -11.84 -4.84
N GLY A 122 13.89 -11.65 -3.52
CA GLY A 122 14.99 -11.27 -2.63
C GLY A 122 15.47 -9.83 -2.80
N VAL A 123 14.61 -8.94 -3.30
CA VAL A 123 14.91 -7.49 -3.38
C VAL A 123 14.93 -6.88 -1.97
N HIS A 124 15.88 -6.00 -1.71
CA HIS A 124 16.00 -5.22 -0.48
C HIS A 124 15.88 -3.72 -0.81
N LEU A 125 15.05 -3.01 -0.06
CA LEU A 125 14.81 -1.57 -0.25
C LEU A 125 15.18 -0.83 1.04
N LYS A 126 16.02 0.20 0.93
CA LYS A 126 16.60 0.93 2.08
C LYS A 126 16.55 2.45 1.86
N GLY A 127 16.37 3.21 2.94
CA GLY A 127 16.30 4.67 2.89
C GLY A 127 15.18 5.16 1.96
N THR A 128 15.50 6.06 1.03
CA THR A 128 14.51 6.54 0.04
C THR A 128 14.71 5.87 -1.31
N VAL A 129 13.73 5.11 -1.77
CA VAL A 129 13.73 4.46 -3.10
C VAL A 129 12.57 4.99 -3.94
N ILE A 130 12.88 5.48 -5.14
CA ILE A 130 11.88 5.97 -6.09
C ILE A 130 12.09 5.24 -7.42
N ILE A 131 11.09 4.53 -7.91
CA ILE A 131 11.13 3.82 -9.19
C ILE A 131 10.04 4.39 -10.08
N VAL A 132 10.43 4.98 -11.20
CA VAL A 132 9.52 5.62 -12.15
C VAL A 132 9.71 4.98 -13.52
N CYS A 133 8.71 4.21 -13.94
CA CYS A 133 8.63 3.69 -15.30
C CYS A 133 7.69 4.58 -16.12
N SER A 134 8.19 5.13 -17.23
CA SER A 134 7.39 5.94 -18.15
C SER A 134 6.36 5.09 -18.89
N ASP A 135 5.34 5.74 -19.44
CA ASP A 135 4.29 5.08 -20.22
C ASP A 135 4.87 4.31 -21.41
N GLY A 136 4.34 3.11 -21.65
CA GLY A 136 4.80 2.21 -22.72
C GLY A 136 6.12 1.48 -22.43
N GLN A 137 6.79 1.76 -21.30
CA GLN A 137 8.01 1.06 -20.88
C GLN A 137 7.72 -0.02 -19.84
N LYS A 138 8.75 -0.79 -19.49
CA LYS A 138 8.71 -1.77 -18.40
C LYS A 138 10.03 -1.71 -17.62
N ILE A 139 9.97 -1.86 -16.30
CA ILE A 139 11.17 -2.04 -15.48
C ILE A 139 11.03 -3.34 -14.69
N ASP A 140 11.86 -4.32 -14.99
CA ASP A 140 12.04 -5.53 -14.20
C ASP A 140 13.22 -5.34 -13.24
N ILE A 141 12.95 -5.22 -11.94
CA ILE A 141 14.01 -5.15 -10.93
C ILE A 141 14.58 -6.57 -10.74
N PRO A 142 15.89 -6.79 -10.99
CA PRO A 142 16.49 -8.12 -10.91
C PRO A 142 16.37 -8.78 -9.54
N ASN A 143 16.40 -10.11 -9.52
CA ASN A 143 16.50 -10.89 -8.28
C ASN A 143 17.72 -10.46 -7.44
N GLY A 144 17.54 -10.37 -6.13
CA GLY A 144 18.62 -10.01 -5.19
C GLY A 144 19.03 -8.55 -5.20
N SER A 145 18.37 -7.68 -5.98
CA SER A 145 18.73 -6.26 -6.05
C SER A 145 18.61 -5.58 -4.68
N ILE A 146 19.63 -4.80 -4.33
CA ILE A 146 19.64 -3.96 -3.13
C ILE A 146 19.59 -2.51 -3.60
N LEU A 147 18.50 -1.82 -3.29
CA LEU A 147 18.26 -0.43 -3.67
C LEU A 147 18.27 0.44 -2.43
N GLU A 148 19.19 1.41 -2.37
CA GLU A 148 19.38 2.27 -1.22
C GLU A 148 19.58 3.72 -1.65
N ASN A 149 18.71 4.63 -1.22
CA ASN A 149 18.82 6.07 -1.51
C ASN A 149 18.97 6.40 -3.00
N VAL A 150 18.14 5.77 -3.84
CA VAL A 150 18.24 5.84 -5.30
C VAL A 150 16.92 6.19 -5.97
N VAL A 151 17.06 6.83 -7.13
CA VAL A 151 15.97 7.03 -8.10
C VAL A 151 16.28 6.18 -9.34
N ILE A 152 15.36 5.29 -9.71
CA ILE A 152 15.46 4.43 -10.89
C ILE A 152 14.42 4.89 -11.91
N THR A 153 14.87 5.10 -13.15
CA THR A 153 14.01 5.43 -14.28
C THR A 153 14.54 4.78 -15.56
N GLY A 154 13.66 4.54 -16.52
CA GLY A 154 14.02 3.99 -17.83
C GLY A 154 13.23 2.74 -18.21
N ASN A 155 13.88 1.87 -19.00
CA ASN A 155 13.28 0.64 -19.52
C ASN A 155 14.27 -0.51 -19.38
N LEU A 156 13.86 -1.58 -18.70
CA LEU A 156 14.65 -2.79 -18.48
C LEU A 156 13.72 -4.01 -18.50
N THR A 157 13.96 -4.93 -19.43
CA THR A 157 13.24 -6.21 -19.51
C THR A 157 14.21 -7.35 -19.24
N ILE A 158 13.83 -8.26 -18.35
CA ILE A 158 14.58 -9.50 -18.09
C ILE A 158 13.83 -10.66 -18.76
N LEU A 159 14.54 -11.46 -19.57
CA LEU A 159 14.01 -12.63 -20.24
C LEU A 159 14.69 -13.89 -19.69
N GLU A 160 13.93 -14.98 -19.55
CA GLU A 160 14.51 -16.29 -19.25
C GLU A 160 15.30 -16.78 -20.47
N HIS A 161 16.46 -17.40 -20.21
CA HIS A 161 17.31 -17.99 -21.23
C HIS A 161 16.92 -19.43 -21.54
#